data_AF-A0A9E7JZH5-F1
#
_entry.id   AF-A0A9E7JZH5-F1
#
_cell.length_a   1.000
_cell.length_b   1.000
_cell.length_c   1.000
_cell.angle_alpha   90.00
_cell.angle_beta   90.00
_cell.angle_gamma   90.00
#
_symmetry.space_group_name_H-M   'P 1'
#
loop_
_entity.id
_entity.type
_entity.pdbx_description
1 polymer ?
#
loop_
_entity_poly.entity_id
_entity_poly.type
_entity_poly.pdbx_seq_one_letter_code
_entity_poly.pdbx_strand_id
1 'polypeptide(L)'
;MRKLKFHEKKLLKKVNFIEFKREGCHREALVTRRYHLTERDDYKKYSSICRMVQKLVHNLKQMDPRDPFRIEMTDALLEKLTGLPKNPAGPGAWSLRRRGRRGFGGNAAKCRDNVEAWSTPVLRGRTDGDGEAEEGYQDLREALELLGAIIHKASALVLSTFKLYNMGVISTKKSLAKCDKLSVSSFCRRRLATVLVYLKFSEHLREAVTYIEQGHVRVGPEVVTDPAFLMTRNMEDFVTWVDVSKIKRKVMEYTERLDDYDALNA
;
A
#
# COMPACT_ATOMS: atom_id res chain seq x y z
N MET A 1 -8.12 -28.44 32.34
CA MET A 1 -7.80 -29.70 31.61
C MET A 1 -6.68 -30.43 32.35
N ARG A 2 -6.80 -31.75 32.57
CA ARG A 2 -5.72 -32.53 33.22
C ARG A 2 -4.55 -32.75 32.26
N LYS A 3 -3.33 -32.91 32.80
CA LYS A 3 -2.18 -33.33 31.98
C LYS A 3 -2.37 -34.80 31.55
N LEU A 4 -2.17 -35.08 30.27
CA LEU A 4 -2.24 -36.43 29.71
C LEU A 4 -0.97 -37.24 30.04
N LYS A 5 -1.13 -38.51 30.37
CA LYS A 5 -0.04 -39.48 30.55
C LYS A 5 0.62 -39.79 29.20
N PHE A 6 1.84 -40.35 29.22
CA PHE A 6 2.64 -40.60 28.02
C PHE A 6 1.92 -41.44 26.95
N HIS A 7 1.25 -42.54 27.35
CA HIS A 7 0.47 -43.39 26.45
C HIS A 7 -0.75 -42.66 25.88
N GLU A 8 -1.48 -41.89 26.70
CA GLU A 8 -2.62 -41.07 26.26
C GLU A 8 -2.16 -40.04 25.21
N LYS A 9 -1.03 -39.35 25.45
CA LYS A 9 -0.44 -38.39 24.50
C LYS A 9 0.06 -39.06 23.21
N LYS A 10 0.49 -40.32 23.25
CA LYS A 10 0.90 -41.10 22.05
C LYS A 10 -0.30 -41.42 21.14
N LEU A 11 -1.48 -41.64 21.72
CA LEU A 11 -2.75 -41.81 20.99
C LEU A 11 -3.32 -40.46 20.52
N LEU A 12 -3.39 -39.48 21.42
CA LEU A 12 -4.09 -38.20 21.24
C LEU A 12 -3.21 -37.09 20.63
N LYS A 13 -2.23 -37.43 19.79
CA LYS A 13 -1.24 -36.47 19.22
C LYS A 13 -1.85 -35.29 18.46
N LYS A 14 -3.04 -35.46 17.87
CA LYS A 14 -3.75 -34.43 17.10
C LYS A 14 -4.80 -33.67 17.92
N VAL A 15 -5.06 -34.09 19.17
CA VAL A 15 -6.14 -33.54 20.00
C VAL A 15 -5.58 -32.39 20.83
N ASN A 16 -5.86 -31.17 20.39
CA ASN A 16 -5.67 -29.95 21.16
C ASN A 16 -6.98 -29.16 21.13
N PHE A 17 -7.56 -28.89 22.30
CA PHE A 17 -8.83 -28.16 22.43
C PHE A 17 -8.64 -26.63 22.44
N ILE A 18 -7.40 -26.16 22.47
CA ILE A 18 -7.05 -24.72 22.50
C ILE A 18 -6.55 -24.29 21.12
N GLU A 19 -5.63 -25.04 20.52
CA GLU A 19 -5.04 -24.70 19.22
C GLU A 19 -5.62 -25.56 18.08
N PHE A 20 -6.58 -25.00 17.35
CA PHE A 20 -7.07 -25.59 16.10
C PHE A 20 -6.24 -25.14 14.89
N LYS A 21 -5.86 -26.08 14.03
CA LYS A 21 -5.03 -25.80 12.83
C LYS A 21 -5.60 -24.71 11.91
N ARG A 22 -6.94 -24.58 11.85
CA ARG A 22 -7.64 -23.58 11.03
C ARG A 22 -7.43 -22.15 11.50
N GLU A 23 -7.16 -21.92 12.78
CA GLU A 23 -7.06 -20.57 13.37
C GLU A 23 -5.68 -19.91 13.17
N GLY A 24 -4.69 -20.62 12.63
CA GLY A 24 -3.41 -20.02 12.26
C GLY A 24 -2.62 -19.44 13.44
N CYS A 25 -2.40 -20.25 14.48
CA CYS A 25 -1.46 -19.96 15.59
C CYS A 25 -1.73 -18.61 16.30
N HIS A 26 -2.93 -18.43 16.88
CA HIS A 26 -3.34 -17.38 17.84
C HIS A 26 -2.90 -15.92 17.56
N ARG A 27 -2.45 -15.60 16.35
CA ARG A 27 -1.82 -14.31 16.02
C ARG A 27 -2.82 -13.16 16.10
N GLU A 28 -4.07 -13.42 15.75
CA GLU A 28 -5.21 -12.54 15.98
C GLU A 28 -5.33 -12.18 17.46
N ALA A 29 -5.46 -13.16 18.35
CA ALA A 29 -5.56 -12.93 19.80
C ALA A 29 -4.34 -12.16 20.37
N LEU A 30 -3.12 -12.44 19.90
CA LEU A 30 -1.91 -11.72 20.31
C LEU A 30 -1.92 -10.25 19.86
N VAL A 31 -2.37 -9.96 18.62
CA VAL A 31 -2.47 -8.59 18.09
C VAL A 31 -3.60 -7.82 18.76
N THR A 32 -4.78 -8.44 18.89
CA THR A 32 -5.96 -7.87 19.56
C THR A 32 -5.65 -7.49 21.01
N ARG A 33 -4.97 -8.36 21.77
CA ARG A 33 -4.54 -8.06 23.15
C ARG A 33 -3.47 -6.96 23.21
N ARG A 34 -2.52 -6.94 22.28
CA ARG A 34 -1.41 -5.95 22.27
C ARG A 34 -1.88 -4.53 21.96
N TYR A 35 -2.79 -4.37 21.02
CA TYR A 35 -3.26 -3.05 20.54
C TYR A 35 -4.68 -2.70 21.01
N HIS A 36 -5.22 -3.46 21.97
CA HIS A 36 -6.56 -3.27 22.54
C HIS A 36 -7.63 -3.00 21.45
N LEU A 37 -7.75 -3.95 20.51
CA LEU A 37 -8.78 -3.88 19.48
C LEU A 37 -10.13 -4.25 20.13
N THR A 38 -10.96 -3.23 20.41
CA THR A 38 -12.29 -3.39 21.02
C THR A 38 -13.26 -4.10 20.08
N GLU A 39 -13.25 -3.74 18.80
CA GLU A 39 -14.10 -4.38 17.79
C GLU A 39 -13.60 -5.78 17.41
N ARG A 40 -14.52 -6.75 17.38
CA ARG A 40 -14.24 -8.15 17.04
C ARG A 40 -13.76 -8.34 15.59
N ASP A 41 -14.19 -7.49 14.67
CA ASP A 41 -13.92 -7.65 13.23
C ASP A 41 -12.79 -6.75 12.69
N ASP A 42 -12.27 -5.80 13.47
CA ASP A 42 -11.17 -4.91 13.07
C ASP A 42 -9.96 -5.67 12.50
N TYR A 43 -9.54 -6.73 13.20
CA TYR A 43 -8.43 -7.56 12.74
C TYR A 43 -8.70 -8.18 11.35
N LYS A 44 -9.93 -8.60 11.08
CA LYS A 44 -10.34 -9.19 9.79
C LYS A 44 -10.42 -8.13 8.70
N LYS A 45 -11.00 -6.95 8.98
CA LYS A 45 -11.03 -5.79 8.06
C LYS A 45 -9.61 -5.45 7.59
N TYR A 46 -8.69 -5.22 8.53
CA TYR A 46 -7.29 -4.90 8.20
C TYR A 46 -6.54 -6.08 7.53
N SER A 47 -6.84 -7.33 7.90
CA SER A 47 -6.26 -8.54 7.27
C SER A 47 -6.67 -8.66 5.80
N SER A 48 -7.94 -8.37 5.49
CA SER A 48 -8.45 -8.31 4.11
C SER A 48 -7.71 -7.25 3.29
N ILE A 49 -7.57 -6.03 3.83
CA ILE A 49 -6.84 -4.93 3.18
C ILE A 49 -5.38 -5.31 2.92
N CYS A 50 -4.67 -5.89 3.90
CA CYS A 50 -3.29 -6.37 3.73
C CYS A 50 -3.20 -7.38 2.57
N ARG A 51 -4.11 -8.36 2.53
CA ARG A 51 -4.13 -9.41 1.50
C ARG A 51 -4.46 -8.86 0.12
N MET A 52 -5.34 -7.88 -0.02
CA MET A 52 -5.61 -7.22 -1.30
C MET A 52 -4.36 -6.52 -1.84
N VAL A 53 -3.67 -5.74 -1.00
CA VAL A 53 -2.42 -5.07 -1.39
C VAL A 53 -1.32 -6.09 -1.74
N GLN A 54 -1.17 -7.16 -0.96
CA GLN A 54 -0.22 -8.23 -1.23
C GLN A 54 -0.51 -8.97 -2.55
N LYS A 55 -1.79 -9.25 -2.87
CA LYS A 55 -2.18 -9.85 -4.16
C LYS A 55 -1.79 -8.96 -5.34
N LEU A 56 -2.08 -7.65 -5.27
CA LEU A 56 -1.70 -6.70 -6.31
C LEU A 56 -0.16 -6.68 -6.48
N VAL A 57 0.59 -6.56 -5.38
CA VAL A 57 2.06 -6.60 -5.37
C VAL A 57 2.60 -7.91 -5.94
N HIS A 58 1.98 -9.04 -5.63
CA HIS A 58 2.37 -10.35 -6.14
C HIS A 58 2.19 -10.43 -7.66
N ASN A 59 1.02 -10.03 -8.17
CA ASN A 59 0.76 -10.01 -9.61
C ASN A 59 1.75 -9.09 -10.36
N LEU A 60 2.07 -7.91 -9.81
CA LEU A 60 3.09 -7.00 -10.35
C LEU A 60 4.52 -7.59 -10.35
N LYS A 61 4.80 -8.54 -9.46
CA LYS A 61 6.09 -9.26 -9.42
C LYS A 61 6.15 -10.40 -10.45
N GLN A 62 5.02 -10.98 -10.85
CA GLN A 62 4.98 -12.07 -11.84
C GLN A 62 5.14 -11.57 -13.28
N MET A 63 4.83 -10.29 -13.56
CA MET A 63 5.08 -9.68 -14.87
C MET A 63 6.56 -9.38 -15.10
N ASP A 64 7.01 -9.46 -16.35
CA ASP A 64 8.41 -9.25 -16.72
C ASP A 64 8.91 -7.84 -16.35
N PRO A 65 10.13 -7.69 -15.79
CA PRO A 65 10.62 -6.39 -15.36
C PRO A 65 10.77 -5.30 -16.44
N ARG A 66 10.83 -5.66 -17.72
CA ARG A 66 11.04 -4.76 -18.86
C ARG A 66 9.74 -4.33 -19.55
N ASP A 67 8.61 -4.94 -19.19
CA ASP A 67 7.31 -4.62 -19.76
C ASP A 67 6.89 -3.16 -19.44
N PRO A 68 6.44 -2.37 -20.44
CA PRO A 68 6.11 -0.96 -20.23
C PRO A 68 4.90 -0.75 -19.31
N PHE A 69 3.90 -1.64 -19.34
CA PHE A 69 2.72 -1.56 -18.47
C PHE A 69 3.09 -1.85 -17.01
N ARG A 70 4.03 -2.77 -16.76
CA ARG A 70 4.61 -2.95 -15.42
C ARG A 70 5.31 -1.70 -14.91
N ILE A 71 6.08 -1.02 -15.77
CA ILE A 71 6.80 0.22 -15.42
C ILE A 71 5.79 1.32 -15.12
N GLU A 72 4.82 1.56 -16.01
CA GLU A 72 3.75 2.55 -15.83
C GLU A 72 2.93 2.29 -14.56
N MET A 73 2.49 1.05 -14.33
CA MET A 73 1.72 0.69 -13.14
C MET A 73 2.55 0.80 -11.85
N THR A 74 3.84 0.46 -11.90
CA THR A 74 4.75 0.62 -10.75
C THR A 74 5.01 2.10 -10.46
N ASP A 75 5.22 2.91 -11.51
CA ASP A 75 5.42 4.35 -11.37
C ASP A 75 4.13 5.05 -10.95
N ALA A 76 2.96 4.68 -11.46
CA ALA A 76 1.67 5.18 -10.97
C ALA A 76 1.42 4.85 -9.48
N LEU A 77 2.02 3.76 -8.96
CA LEU A 77 1.99 3.45 -7.53
C LEU A 77 3.06 4.24 -6.73
N LEU A 78 4.21 4.56 -7.32
CA LEU A 78 5.36 5.25 -6.70
C LEU A 78 5.29 6.80 -6.77
N GLU A 79 4.88 7.36 -7.90
CA GLU A 79 4.64 8.78 -8.12
C GLU A 79 3.60 9.28 -7.14
N LYS A 80 2.47 8.55 -7.07
CA LYS A 80 1.47 8.67 -6.02
C LYS A 80 2.11 8.65 -4.62
N LEU A 81 2.96 7.67 -4.27
CA LEU A 81 3.68 7.66 -2.98
C LEU A 81 4.57 8.92 -2.76
N THR A 82 5.10 9.54 -3.81
CA THR A 82 6.05 10.66 -3.71
C THR A 82 5.47 12.05 -3.72
N GLY A 83 4.42 12.33 -4.50
CA GLY A 83 3.92 13.69 -4.72
C GLY A 83 4.86 14.56 -5.55
N LEU A 84 5.85 13.96 -6.22
CA LEU A 84 6.73 14.62 -7.17
C LEU A 84 6.35 14.13 -8.58
N PRO A 85 6.01 15.02 -9.53
CA PRO A 85 5.78 14.60 -10.90
C PRO A 85 7.08 14.07 -11.50
N LYS A 86 7.05 12.87 -12.08
CA LYS A 86 8.17 12.41 -12.91
C LYS A 86 8.09 13.12 -14.26
N ASN A 87 9.04 14.03 -14.51
CA ASN A 87 9.25 14.57 -15.86
C ASN A 87 9.59 13.38 -16.79
N PRO A 88 8.93 13.20 -17.96
CA PRO A 88 9.04 11.96 -18.74
C PRO A 88 10.38 11.86 -19.50
N ALA A 89 11.44 11.49 -18.79
CA ALA A 89 12.76 11.19 -19.34
C ALA A 89 12.88 9.69 -19.67
N GLY A 90 12.23 9.27 -20.76
CA GLY A 90 12.43 7.94 -21.34
C GLY A 90 13.77 7.85 -22.11
N PRO A 91 14.57 6.77 -21.97
CA PRO A 91 15.78 6.60 -22.77
C PRO A 91 15.43 6.16 -24.20
N GLY A 92 15.44 7.12 -25.13
CA GLY A 92 15.57 6.87 -26.57
C GLY A 92 14.30 6.47 -27.32
N ALA A 93 13.55 7.46 -27.82
CA ALA A 93 12.74 7.27 -29.03
C ALA A 93 12.69 8.51 -29.95
N TRP A 94 13.49 8.44 -31.01
CA TRP A 94 13.25 8.90 -32.39
C TRP A 94 12.34 10.12 -32.61
N SER A 95 12.84 11.30 -33.01
CA SER A 95 13.46 11.58 -34.32
C SER A 95 12.58 11.25 -35.55
N LEU A 96 11.33 11.73 -35.62
CA LEU A 96 10.68 11.96 -36.93
C LEU A 96 9.62 13.07 -36.93
N ARG A 97 10.00 14.30 -37.32
CA ARG A 97 9.07 15.23 -37.99
C ARG A 97 9.77 15.95 -39.15
N ARG A 98 9.30 15.70 -40.37
CA ARG A 98 9.94 16.17 -41.62
C ARG A 98 9.63 17.65 -41.90
N ARG A 99 10.68 18.36 -42.33
CA ARG A 99 10.70 19.45 -43.33
C ARG A 99 9.76 20.66 -43.16
N GLY A 100 10.34 21.77 -42.70
CA GLY A 100 10.18 23.10 -43.32
C GLY A 100 11.50 23.51 -44.01
N ARG A 101 11.46 24.26 -45.13
CA ARG A 101 12.62 24.55 -46.00
C ARG A 101 13.53 25.71 -45.52
N ARG A 102 14.75 25.71 -46.09
CA ARG A 102 15.85 26.73 -46.17
C ARG A 102 17.02 26.40 -45.24
N GLY A 103 18.28 26.33 -45.68
CA GLY A 103 18.89 26.43 -47.03
C GLY A 103 20.43 26.32 -46.89
N PHE A 104 21.19 26.20 -48.01
CA PHE A 104 22.64 25.93 -48.05
C PHE A 104 23.06 24.56 -47.45
N GLY A 105 24.09 23.85 -47.91
CA GLY A 105 24.98 24.05 -49.05
C GLY A 105 26.36 23.45 -48.76
N GLY A 106 26.85 22.52 -49.60
CA GLY A 106 28.26 22.11 -49.60
C GLY A 106 28.59 20.64 -49.26
N ASN A 107 29.32 20.04 -50.20
CA ASN A 107 30.29 18.95 -50.08
C ASN A 107 29.88 17.51 -49.73
N ALA A 108 30.23 16.63 -50.69
CA ALA A 108 30.29 15.19 -50.58
C ALA A 108 31.72 14.70 -50.21
N ALA A 109 31.88 13.36 -50.21
CA ALA A 109 33.12 12.57 -50.31
C ALA A 109 33.88 12.17 -49.02
N LYS A 110 33.51 10.99 -48.48
CA LYS A 110 34.33 9.75 -48.38
C LYS A 110 33.38 8.64 -47.85
N CYS A 111 33.07 7.56 -48.57
CA CYS A 111 33.90 6.47 -49.13
C CYS A 111 34.49 5.53 -48.07
N ARG A 112 34.35 4.21 -48.33
CA ARG A 112 34.88 3.05 -47.59
C ARG A 112 34.15 2.67 -46.29
N ASP A 113 34.00 1.42 -45.87
CA ASP A 113 34.21 0.06 -46.46
C ASP A 113 33.46 -0.94 -45.52
N ASN A 114 33.07 -2.18 -45.85
CA ASN A 114 32.85 -2.96 -47.09
C ASN A 114 32.15 -4.31 -46.71
N VAL A 115 31.62 -5.10 -47.68
CA VAL A 115 31.35 -6.57 -47.60
C VAL A 115 30.21 -7.02 -46.63
N GLU A 116 29.04 -7.41 -47.15
CA GLU A 116 28.58 -8.81 -47.37
C GLU A 116 28.26 -9.59 -46.07
N ALA A 117 27.34 -10.55 -45.99
CA ALA A 117 26.16 -10.97 -46.73
C ALA A 117 25.72 -12.26 -46.04
N TRP A 118 24.47 -12.38 -45.59
CA TRP A 118 23.80 -13.69 -45.50
C TRP A 118 22.37 -13.53 -45.97
N SER A 119 22.15 -13.93 -47.22
CA SER A 119 20.84 -14.00 -47.85
C SER A 119 20.02 -15.14 -47.24
N THR A 120 18.71 -14.93 -47.07
CA THR A 120 17.73 -16.03 -47.14
C THR A 120 16.56 -15.60 -48.03
N PRO A 121 15.93 -16.55 -48.75
CA PRO A 121 15.34 -16.24 -50.06
C PRO A 121 13.81 -16.20 -50.06
N VAL A 122 13.27 -15.56 -51.09
CA VAL A 122 11.88 -15.77 -51.54
C VAL A 122 11.74 -17.21 -52.02
N LEU A 123 10.82 -17.98 -51.43
CA LEU A 123 10.26 -19.18 -52.05
C LEU A 123 8.73 -19.09 -52.06
N ARG A 124 8.18 -19.15 -53.27
CA ARG A 124 6.75 -19.34 -53.52
C ARG A 124 6.51 -20.83 -53.73
N GLY A 125 5.93 -21.49 -52.73
CA GLY A 125 5.42 -22.87 -52.81
C GLY A 125 3.92 -22.87 -52.57
N ARG A 126 3.17 -23.72 -53.28
CA ARG A 126 1.70 -23.79 -53.23
C ARG A 126 1.27 -25.22 -52.95
N THR A 127 0.81 -25.49 -51.73
CA THR A 127 0.02 -26.67 -51.35
C THR A 127 -0.90 -26.30 -50.20
N ASP A 128 -2.19 -26.20 -50.52
CA ASP A 128 -3.35 -26.68 -49.74
C ASP A 128 -3.22 -26.81 -48.21
N GLY A 129 -4.05 -26.04 -47.48
CA GLY A 129 -4.20 -26.10 -46.03
C GLY A 129 -4.46 -24.72 -45.42
N ASP A 130 -4.89 -24.71 -44.16
CA ASP A 130 -4.79 -23.59 -43.23
C ASP A 130 -5.64 -22.33 -43.54
N GLY A 131 -6.87 -22.56 -44.01
CA GLY A 131 -7.98 -21.62 -43.78
C GLY A 131 -8.44 -21.63 -42.30
N GLU A 132 -7.52 -21.52 -41.35
CA GLU A 132 -7.76 -21.84 -39.92
C GLU A 132 -6.76 -21.16 -38.96
N ALA A 133 -6.32 -19.91 -39.26
CA ALA A 133 -5.31 -19.20 -38.44
C ALA A 133 -5.61 -17.72 -38.08
N GLU A 134 -6.71 -17.14 -38.56
CA GLU A 134 -7.11 -15.75 -38.26
C GLU A 134 -8.24 -15.65 -37.21
N GLU A 135 -8.86 -16.75 -36.78
CA GLU A 135 -9.86 -16.73 -35.69
C GLU A 135 -9.22 -16.69 -34.28
N GLY A 136 -8.00 -17.23 -34.13
CA GLY A 136 -7.33 -17.37 -32.82
C GLY A 136 -6.87 -16.06 -32.14
N TYR A 137 -6.93 -14.92 -32.83
CA TYR A 137 -6.55 -13.62 -32.26
C TYR A 137 -7.74 -12.76 -31.81
N GLN A 138 -8.97 -13.12 -32.18
CA GLN A 138 -10.17 -12.43 -31.69
C GLN A 138 -10.40 -12.75 -30.21
N ASP A 139 -10.37 -14.04 -29.85
CA ASP A 139 -10.52 -14.51 -28.47
C ASP A 139 -9.43 -13.96 -27.53
N LEU A 140 -8.19 -13.86 -28.01
CA LEU A 140 -7.10 -13.26 -27.22
C LEU A 140 -7.30 -11.75 -27.00
N ARG A 141 -7.96 -11.07 -27.95
CA ARG A 141 -8.25 -9.63 -27.89
C ARG A 141 -9.46 -9.34 -27.01
N GLU A 142 -10.53 -10.16 -27.09
CA GLU A 142 -11.65 -10.12 -26.15
C GLU A 142 -11.22 -10.54 -24.74
N ALA A 143 -10.32 -11.53 -24.61
CA ALA A 143 -9.68 -11.84 -23.33
C ALA A 143 -8.83 -10.66 -22.82
N LEU A 144 -8.14 -9.91 -23.69
CA LEU A 144 -7.42 -8.68 -23.33
C LEU A 144 -8.36 -7.50 -22.99
N GLU A 145 -9.57 -7.43 -23.56
CA GLU A 145 -10.59 -6.44 -23.15
C GLU A 145 -11.31 -6.83 -21.85
N LEU A 146 -11.56 -8.11 -21.60
CA LEU A 146 -12.11 -8.61 -20.34
C LEU A 146 -11.07 -8.52 -19.20
N LEU A 147 -9.81 -8.87 -19.47
CA LEU A 147 -8.67 -8.53 -18.62
C LEU A 147 -8.52 -7.02 -18.49
N GLY A 148 -8.76 -6.26 -19.58
CA GLY A 148 -8.80 -4.81 -19.63
C GLY A 148 -9.85 -4.21 -18.68
N ALA A 149 -11.03 -4.82 -18.57
CA ALA A 149 -12.08 -4.44 -17.63
C ALA A 149 -11.73 -4.79 -16.17
N ILE A 150 -11.02 -5.90 -15.95
CA ILE A 150 -10.41 -6.24 -14.65
C ILE A 150 -9.30 -5.24 -14.31
N ILE A 151 -8.51 -4.80 -15.29
CA ILE A 151 -7.46 -3.77 -15.17
C ILE A 151 -8.07 -2.37 -14.98
N HIS A 152 -9.22 -2.05 -15.56
CA HIS A 152 -9.93 -0.80 -15.33
C HIS A 152 -10.51 -0.75 -13.90
N LYS A 153 -11.01 -1.87 -13.36
CA LYS A 153 -11.28 -2.00 -11.92
C LYS A 153 -10.01 -1.94 -11.07
N ALA A 154 -8.87 -2.42 -11.58
CA ALA A 154 -7.59 -2.27 -10.91
C ALA A 154 -7.07 -0.81 -10.92
N SER A 155 -7.34 -0.02 -11.97
CA SER A 155 -6.93 1.39 -12.06
C SER A 155 -7.62 2.26 -11.00
N ALA A 156 -8.88 1.96 -10.65
CA ALA A 156 -9.56 2.50 -9.47
C ALA A 156 -8.90 2.07 -8.14
N LEU A 157 -8.25 0.89 -8.08
CA LEU A 157 -7.46 0.41 -6.94
C LEU A 157 -6.01 0.97 -6.87
N VAL A 158 -5.50 1.58 -7.94
CA VAL A 158 -4.23 2.36 -7.95
C VAL A 158 -4.35 3.64 -7.10
N LEU A 159 -5.51 3.91 -6.47
CA LEU A 159 -5.66 4.90 -5.39
C LEU A 159 -5.06 4.47 -4.04
N SER A 160 -4.63 3.21 -3.87
CA SER A 160 -4.28 2.67 -2.56
C SER A 160 -2.89 3.04 -2.01
N THR A 161 -1.82 3.09 -2.81
CA THR A 161 -0.45 3.18 -2.27
C THR A 161 -0.05 4.54 -1.70
N PHE A 162 -0.38 5.67 -2.34
CA PHE A 162 -0.17 7.00 -1.72
C PHE A 162 -0.85 7.08 -0.37
N LYS A 163 -2.10 6.61 -0.33
CA LYS A 163 -2.88 6.53 0.89
C LYS A 163 -2.17 5.68 1.93
N LEU A 164 -1.53 4.55 1.59
CA LEU A 164 -0.73 3.75 2.53
C LEU A 164 0.49 4.48 3.13
N TYR A 165 1.20 5.33 2.38
CA TYR A 165 2.29 6.13 2.94
C TYR A 165 1.77 7.28 3.80
N ASN A 166 0.75 8.01 3.32
CA ASN A 166 0.14 9.10 4.07
C ASN A 166 -0.56 8.60 5.33
N MET A 167 -1.18 7.43 5.32
CA MET A 167 -1.71 6.73 6.52
C MET A 167 -0.60 6.22 7.45
N GLY A 168 0.68 6.33 7.09
CA GLY A 168 1.81 5.95 7.94
C GLY A 168 2.15 4.45 7.96
N VAL A 169 1.44 3.62 7.19
CA VAL A 169 1.57 2.16 7.18
C VAL A 169 2.94 1.71 6.63
N ILE A 170 3.50 2.48 5.69
CA ILE A 170 4.81 2.25 5.07
C ILE A 170 5.76 3.40 5.41
N SER A 171 7.03 3.09 5.68
CA SER A 171 8.06 4.09 6.03
C SER A 171 8.84 4.68 4.85
N THR A 172 8.91 4.00 3.69
CA THR A 172 9.68 4.49 2.53
C THR A 172 8.87 4.39 1.25
N LYS A 173 8.90 5.47 0.47
CA LYS A 173 8.15 5.65 -0.78
C LYS A 173 8.68 4.84 -1.97
N LYS A 174 9.95 4.41 -1.95
CA LYS A 174 10.69 3.94 -3.14
C LYS A 174 10.62 2.42 -3.43
N SER A 175 10.03 1.60 -2.54
CA SER A 175 10.27 0.13 -2.57
C SER A 175 9.00 -0.71 -2.41
N LEU A 176 8.56 -1.37 -3.48
CA LEU A 176 7.41 -2.30 -3.47
C LEU A 176 7.63 -3.51 -2.54
N ALA A 177 8.88 -3.87 -2.24
CA ALA A 177 9.24 -4.97 -1.33
C ALA A 177 8.67 -4.82 0.10
N LYS A 178 8.37 -3.60 0.56
CA LYS A 178 7.72 -3.39 1.86
C LYS A 178 6.21 -3.67 1.83
N CYS A 179 5.56 -3.49 0.68
CA CYS A 179 4.13 -3.76 0.49
C CYS A 179 3.83 -5.27 0.63
N ASP A 180 4.77 -6.11 0.19
CA ASP A 180 4.70 -7.58 0.32
C ASP A 180 4.74 -8.05 1.78
N LYS A 181 5.56 -7.39 2.61
CA LYS A 181 5.71 -7.70 4.05
C LYS A 181 4.69 -6.94 4.94
N LEU A 182 3.63 -6.39 4.36
CA LEU A 182 2.59 -5.69 5.13
C LEU A 182 1.89 -6.64 6.11
N SER A 183 1.59 -6.10 7.29
CA SER A 183 0.91 -6.83 8.35
C SER A 183 -0.10 -5.94 9.06
N VAL A 184 -1.17 -6.56 9.58
CA VAL A 184 -2.24 -5.88 10.35
C VAL A 184 -1.68 -4.99 11.46
N SER A 185 -0.63 -5.44 12.15
CA SER A 185 0.06 -4.68 13.20
C SER A 185 0.67 -3.35 12.75
N SER A 186 0.76 -3.09 11.44
CA SER A 186 1.20 -1.80 10.88
C SER A 186 0.05 -0.78 10.87
N PHE A 187 -1.19 -1.24 10.62
CA PHE A 187 -2.40 -0.44 10.76
C PHE A 187 -2.73 -0.20 12.24
N CYS A 188 -2.63 -1.22 13.09
CA CYS A 188 -2.90 -1.06 14.53
C CYS A 188 -2.00 0.03 15.18
N ARG A 189 -0.73 0.13 14.75
CA ARG A 189 0.21 1.18 15.19
C ARG A 189 -0.19 2.61 14.81
N ARG A 190 -1.12 2.78 13.86
CA ARG A 190 -1.61 4.08 13.38
C ARG A 190 -3.01 4.42 13.90
N ARG A 191 -3.62 3.57 14.75
CA ARG A 191 -4.85 3.93 15.49
C ARG A 191 -4.52 5.05 16.49
N LEU A 192 -5.41 6.02 16.65
CA LEU A 192 -5.23 7.19 17.51
C LEU A 192 -4.76 6.81 18.92
N ALA A 193 -5.40 5.81 19.55
CA ALA A 193 -5.00 5.33 20.88
C ALA A 193 -3.53 4.87 20.97
N THR A 194 -2.98 4.26 19.91
CA THR A 194 -1.55 3.86 19.89
C THR A 194 -0.62 5.04 19.57
N VAL A 195 -1.08 6.00 18.77
CA VAL A 195 -0.33 7.23 18.46
C VAL A 195 -0.21 8.12 19.69
N LEU A 196 -1.24 8.25 20.53
CA LEU A 196 -1.16 9.01 21.79
C LEU A 196 -0.08 8.50 22.75
N VAL A 197 0.03 7.17 22.90
CA VAL A 197 1.09 6.54 23.72
C VAL A 197 2.49 6.78 23.12
N TYR A 198 2.59 6.85 21.79
CA TYR A 198 3.84 7.17 21.10
C TYR A 198 4.24 8.64 21.30
N LEU A 199 3.29 9.57 21.19
CA LEU A 199 3.44 11.00 21.40
C LEU A 199 3.50 11.41 22.90
N LYS A 200 3.47 10.46 23.83
CA LYS A 200 3.51 10.69 25.30
C LYS A 200 2.34 11.49 25.88
N PHE A 201 1.18 11.44 25.24
CA PHE A 201 -0.08 11.95 25.81
C PHE A 201 -0.62 11.06 26.93
N SER A 202 -0.29 9.75 26.93
CA SER A 202 -0.59 8.82 28.02
C SER A 202 0.52 7.78 28.17
N GLU A 203 0.64 7.20 29.35
CA GLU A 203 1.61 6.13 29.62
C GLU A 203 1.08 4.77 29.17
N HIS A 204 -0.22 4.53 29.31
CA HIS A 204 -0.84 3.27 28.96
C HIS A 204 -1.87 3.39 27.84
N LEU A 205 -2.01 2.30 27.07
CA LEU A 205 -2.94 2.20 25.95
C LEU A 205 -4.40 2.19 26.41
N ARG A 206 -4.70 1.66 27.61
CA ARG A 206 -6.05 1.65 28.17
C ARG A 206 -6.51 3.06 28.56
N GLU A 207 -5.62 3.85 29.15
CA GLU A 207 -5.86 5.26 29.46
C GLU A 207 -6.09 6.08 28.19
N ALA A 208 -5.25 5.86 27.16
CA ALA A 208 -5.43 6.50 25.85
C ALA A 208 -6.83 6.28 25.28
N VAL A 209 -7.35 5.05 25.36
CA VAL A 209 -8.71 4.72 24.94
C VAL A 209 -9.74 5.49 25.76
N THR A 210 -9.63 5.49 27.09
CA THR A 210 -10.58 6.24 27.94
C THR A 210 -10.57 7.75 27.70
N TYR A 211 -9.42 8.36 27.42
CA TYR A 211 -9.32 9.79 27.12
C TYR A 211 -9.93 10.16 25.77
N ILE A 212 -9.87 9.26 24.78
CA ILE A 212 -10.52 9.43 23.48
C ILE A 212 -12.04 9.26 23.63
N GLU A 213 -12.49 8.18 24.30
CA GLU A 213 -13.93 7.91 24.54
C GLU A 213 -14.61 9.01 25.36
N GLN A 214 -13.87 9.70 26.23
CA GLN A 214 -14.33 10.90 26.98
C GLN A 214 -14.31 12.21 26.16
N GLY A 215 -13.79 12.20 24.94
CA GLY A 215 -13.70 13.39 24.08
C GLY A 215 -12.66 14.42 24.53
N HIS A 216 -11.59 14.01 25.23
CA HIS A 216 -10.53 14.93 25.67
C HIS A 216 -9.48 15.25 24.59
N VAL A 217 -9.49 14.52 23.48
CA VAL A 217 -8.49 14.62 22.39
C VAL A 217 -9.15 15.16 21.11
N ARG A 218 -8.48 16.09 20.45
CA ARG A 218 -8.84 16.58 19.11
C ARG A 218 -7.68 16.43 18.12
N VAL A 219 -8.04 16.38 16.84
CA VAL A 219 -7.12 16.31 15.71
C VAL A 219 -7.38 17.54 14.83
N GLY A 220 -6.54 18.56 14.94
CA GLY A 220 -6.83 19.87 14.37
C GLY A 220 -8.09 20.48 15.03
N PRO A 221 -9.10 20.90 14.26
CA PRO A 221 -10.31 21.50 14.81
C PRO A 221 -11.33 20.48 15.36
N GLU A 222 -11.27 19.21 14.94
CA GLU A 222 -12.30 18.20 15.23
C GLU A 222 -11.97 17.36 16.48
N VAL A 223 -12.92 17.25 17.40
CA VAL A 223 -12.84 16.35 18.57
C VAL A 223 -13.10 14.92 18.11
N VAL A 224 -12.24 13.97 18.50
CA VAL A 224 -12.35 12.57 18.08
C VAL A 224 -12.77 11.71 19.27
N THR A 225 -13.91 11.02 19.13
CA THR A 225 -14.45 10.08 20.13
C THR A 225 -14.04 8.63 19.88
N ASP A 226 -13.58 8.31 18.66
CA ASP A 226 -13.36 6.93 18.22
C ASP A 226 -11.89 6.50 18.39
N PRO A 227 -11.57 5.58 19.33
CA PRO A 227 -10.18 5.11 19.53
C PRO A 227 -9.64 4.30 18.34
N ALA A 228 -10.54 3.87 17.43
CA ALA A 228 -10.21 3.17 16.20
C ALA A 228 -9.77 4.09 15.04
N PHE A 229 -9.90 5.42 15.19
CA PHE A 229 -9.55 6.40 14.16
C PHE A 229 -8.11 6.24 13.66
N LEU A 230 -7.92 6.23 12.34
CA LEU A 230 -6.63 5.94 11.70
C LEU A 230 -5.88 7.23 11.36
N MET A 231 -4.87 7.56 12.16
CA MET A 231 -4.08 8.78 12.05
C MET A 231 -3.14 8.77 10.85
N THR A 232 -3.36 9.69 9.90
CA THR A 232 -2.39 9.98 8.84
C THR A 232 -1.15 10.68 9.42
N ARG A 233 -0.02 10.63 8.70
CA ARG A 233 1.24 11.31 9.06
C ARG A 233 1.01 12.82 9.21
N ASN A 234 0.29 13.42 8.28
CA ASN A 234 0.05 14.86 8.25
C ASN A 234 -0.89 15.32 9.37
N MET A 235 -1.74 14.42 9.89
CA MET A 235 -2.66 14.73 11.00
C MET A 235 -2.04 14.50 12.38
N GLU A 236 -0.90 13.81 12.45
CA GLU A 236 -0.20 13.47 13.70
C GLU A 236 0.31 14.71 14.43
N ASP A 237 0.78 15.72 13.69
CA ASP A 237 1.29 16.98 14.24
C ASP A 237 0.20 17.88 14.85
N PHE A 238 -1.08 17.64 14.50
CA PHE A 238 -2.23 18.43 14.96
C PHE A 238 -3.00 17.79 16.13
N VAL A 239 -2.47 16.70 16.72
CA VAL A 239 -3.05 16.07 17.90
C VAL A 239 -2.85 16.97 19.11
N THR A 240 -3.94 17.45 19.71
CA THR A 240 -3.90 18.29 20.91
C THR A 240 -5.00 17.90 21.89
N TRP A 241 -4.81 18.26 23.16
CA TRP A 241 -5.91 18.23 24.12
C TRP A 241 -6.98 19.27 23.73
N VAL A 242 -8.24 18.92 23.94
CA VAL A 242 -9.37 19.86 23.82
C VAL A 242 -9.23 20.95 24.89
N ASP A 243 -9.55 22.21 24.55
CA ASP A 243 -9.34 23.35 25.44
C ASP A 243 -10.14 23.25 26.75
N VAL A 244 -11.40 22.79 26.67
CA VAL A 244 -12.26 22.51 27.84
C VAL A 244 -11.86 21.25 28.63
N SER A 245 -10.80 20.53 28.26
CA SER A 245 -10.45 19.28 28.94
C SER A 245 -9.77 19.53 30.30
N LYS A 246 -10.27 18.83 31.32
CA LYS A 246 -9.68 18.84 32.67
C LYS A 246 -8.23 18.32 32.69
N ILE A 247 -7.86 17.50 31.70
CA ILE A 247 -6.48 17.02 31.51
C ILE A 247 -5.57 18.16 31.06
N LYS A 248 -5.96 18.94 30.04
CA LYS A 248 -5.18 20.12 29.60
C LYS A 248 -4.94 21.07 30.76
N ARG A 249 -5.97 21.36 31.56
CA ARG A 249 -5.85 22.25 32.73
C ARG A 249 -4.78 21.75 33.71
N LYS A 250 -4.83 20.48 34.13
CA LYS A 250 -3.82 19.88 35.03
C LYS A 250 -2.41 19.90 34.45
N VAL A 251 -2.26 19.72 33.13
CA VAL A 251 -0.95 19.83 32.47
C VAL A 251 -0.45 21.28 32.48
N MET A 252 -1.30 22.28 32.23
CA MET A 252 -0.92 23.70 32.28
C MET A 252 -0.62 24.16 33.71
N GLU A 253 -1.40 23.71 34.70
CA GLU A 253 -1.19 23.91 36.13
C GLU A 253 0.17 23.36 36.58
N TYR A 254 0.47 22.10 36.24
CA TYR A 254 1.78 21.49 36.51
C TYR A 254 2.95 22.18 35.79
N THR A 255 2.70 22.84 34.66
CA THR A 255 3.71 23.59 33.91
C THR A 255 3.81 25.06 34.37
N GLU A 256 3.03 25.48 35.37
CA GLU A 256 2.93 26.88 35.84
C GLU A 256 2.57 27.87 34.72
N ARG A 257 1.77 27.40 33.74
CA ARG A 257 1.28 28.16 32.57
C ARG A 257 -0.24 28.26 32.48
N LEU A 258 -0.94 27.93 33.57
CA LEU A 258 -2.39 28.11 33.63
C LEU A 258 -2.70 29.60 33.82
N ASP A 259 -3.45 30.17 32.89
CA ASP A 259 -4.01 31.52 33.01
C ASP A 259 -5.23 31.50 33.93
N ASP A 260 -5.36 32.51 34.80
CA ASP A 260 -6.51 32.68 35.69
C ASP A 260 -7.84 32.79 34.91
N TYR A 261 -7.82 33.33 33.69
CA TYR A 261 -9.00 33.37 32.81
C TYR A 261 -9.47 31.98 32.35
N ASP A 262 -8.53 31.07 32.06
CA ASP A 262 -8.84 29.67 31.67
C ASP A 262 -9.28 28.81 32.87
N ALA A 263 -8.93 29.23 34.09
CA ALA A 263 -9.38 28.58 35.32
C ALA A 263 -10.86 28.88 35.64
N LEU A 264 -11.35 30.07 35.28
CA LEU A 264 -12.71 30.53 35.57
C LEU A 264 -13.78 30.05 34.58
N ASN A 265 -13.45 29.87 33.30
CA ASN A 265 -14.39 29.46 32.24
C ASN A 265 -14.62 27.92 32.19
N ALA A 266 -14.90 27.33 33.35
CA ALA A 266 -14.77 25.89 33.64
C ALA A 266 -16.08 25.08 33.75
#